data_AF-A0A0P0N5D3-F1
#
_entry.id   AF-A0A0P0N5D3-F1
#
_cell.length_a   1.000
_cell.length_b   1.000
_cell.length_c   1.000
_cell.angle_alpha   90.00
_cell.angle_beta   90.00
_cell.angle_gamma   90.00
#
_symmetry.space_group_name_H-M   'P 1'
#
loop_
_entity.id
_entity.type
_entity.pdbx_description
1 polymer ?
#
loop_
_entity_poly.entity_id
_entity_poly.type
_entity_poly.pdbx_seq_one_letter_code
_entity_poly.pdbx_strand_id
1 'polypeptide(L)'
;MSVEGKRLEIWRQRAAEQCCEGGALLESSVLGLAFYALLVASMASVVWFFQIRRTMIMRMRAVVGILEDTLKPRDKEYTLLGYLVGFRAVYRLDKPWATRAWILYTMPPGHILFYLPIILLQRRRDRLEITLRLTAPLPGEAHIYDPRDRAVRRLVAKDTAESRERLRQRELMMKSRRYIALYSGEEALAKAEKLAQDLLARGVDLRRVTIDDRRRALHVSLVPSLENLREALETVYRHARRLAS
;
A
#
# COMPACT_ATOMS: atom_id res chain seq x y z
N MET A 1 -37.25 74.10 13.97
CA MET A 1 -36.40 72.89 13.86
C MET A 1 -35.00 73.24 14.34
N SER A 2 -34.56 72.63 15.45
CA SER A 2 -33.31 73.00 16.15
C SER A 2 -32.06 72.63 15.36
N VAL A 3 -31.07 73.53 15.34
CA VAL A 3 -29.77 73.40 14.67
C VAL A 3 -29.00 72.15 15.15
N GLU A 4 -29.25 71.71 16.38
CA GLU A 4 -28.66 70.48 16.94
C GLU A 4 -29.14 69.20 16.26
N GLY A 5 -30.39 69.16 15.78
CA GLY A 5 -30.97 67.99 15.11
C GLY A 5 -30.27 67.69 13.78
N LYS A 6 -30.02 68.71 12.96
CA LYS A 6 -29.29 68.58 11.69
C LYS A 6 -27.84 68.14 11.89
N ARG A 7 -27.21 68.54 13.00
CA ARG A 7 -25.82 68.21 13.29
C ARG A 7 -25.65 66.74 13.65
N LEU A 8 -26.59 66.16 14.39
CA LEU A 8 -26.62 64.73 14.72
C LEU A 8 -26.86 63.84 13.50
N GLU A 9 -27.66 64.30 12.54
CA GLU A 9 -27.97 63.56 11.32
C GLU A 9 -26.76 63.46 10.37
N ILE A 10 -25.99 64.54 10.24
CA ILE A 10 -24.72 64.56 9.48
C ILE A 10 -23.67 63.65 10.11
N TRP A 11 -23.59 63.61 11.45
CA TRP A 11 -22.68 62.69 12.15
C TRP A 11 -23.06 61.22 11.95
N ARG A 12 -24.36 60.91 11.92
CA ARG A 12 -24.85 59.55 11.62
C ARG A 12 -24.57 59.12 10.18
N GLN A 13 -24.74 60.02 9.21
CA GLN A 13 -24.42 59.73 7.80
C GLN A 13 -22.93 59.46 7.60
N ARG A 14 -22.04 60.30 8.15
CA ARG A 14 -20.59 60.09 8.02
C ARG A 14 -20.09 58.82 8.70
N ALA A 15 -20.65 58.46 9.87
CA ALA A 15 -20.31 57.22 10.56
C ALA A 15 -20.77 55.98 9.76
N ALA A 16 -21.90 56.06 9.07
CA ALA A 16 -22.40 54.96 8.23
C ALA A 16 -21.55 54.77 6.96
N GLU A 17 -21.11 55.86 6.32
CA GLU A 17 -20.22 55.82 5.14
C GLU A 17 -18.84 55.24 5.50
N GLN A 18 -18.24 55.66 6.62
CA GLN A 18 -16.95 55.13 7.08
C GLN A 18 -16.98 53.64 7.47
N CYS A 19 -18.10 53.14 8.02
CA CYS A 19 -18.27 51.70 8.29
C CYS A 19 -18.40 50.87 7.00
N CYS A 20 -19.01 51.42 5.95
CA CYS A 20 -19.20 50.69 4.68
C CYS A 20 -17.91 50.62 3.85
N GLU A 21 -17.10 51.68 3.82
CA GLU A 21 -15.82 51.68 3.10
C GLU A 21 -14.77 50.75 3.75
N GLY A 22 -14.73 50.69 5.08
CA GLY A 22 -13.82 49.81 5.81
C GLY A 22 -14.09 48.32 5.60
N GLY A 23 -15.35 47.92 5.45
CA GLY A 23 -15.75 46.53 5.17
C GLY A 23 -15.38 46.07 3.75
N ALA A 24 -15.58 46.92 2.74
CA ALA A 24 -15.31 46.60 1.34
C ALA A 24 -13.79 46.47 1.04
N LEU A 25 -12.94 47.25 1.72
CA LEU A 25 -11.49 47.15 1.59
C LEU A 25 -10.92 45.88 2.27
N LEU A 26 -11.54 45.43 3.37
CA LEU A 26 -11.20 44.17 4.03
C LEU A 26 -11.66 42.95 3.21
N GLU A 27 -12.84 43.00 2.59
CA GLU A 27 -13.31 41.92 1.70
C GLU A 27 -12.46 41.78 0.44
N SER A 28 -12.08 42.88 -0.20
CA SER A 28 -11.24 42.86 -1.41
C SER A 28 -9.82 42.37 -1.15
N SER A 29 -9.23 42.70 0.00
CA SER A 29 -7.90 42.21 0.39
C SER A 29 -7.93 40.72 0.81
N VAL A 30 -8.98 40.25 1.47
CA VAL A 30 -9.18 38.82 1.78
C VAL A 30 -9.37 38.00 0.49
N LEU A 31 -10.15 38.50 -0.47
CA LEU A 31 -10.32 37.85 -1.78
C LEU A 31 -9.02 37.80 -2.57
N GLY A 32 -8.22 38.87 -2.55
CA GLY A 32 -6.91 38.90 -3.19
C GLY A 32 -5.92 37.90 -2.58
N LEU A 33 -5.87 37.80 -1.25
CA LEU A 33 -5.05 36.82 -0.54
C LEU A 33 -5.50 35.39 -0.81
N ALA A 34 -6.81 35.14 -0.83
CA ALA A 34 -7.37 33.82 -1.15
C ALA A 34 -7.03 33.41 -2.60
N PHE A 35 -7.16 34.32 -3.56
CA PHE A 35 -6.79 34.08 -4.95
C PHE A 35 -5.29 33.77 -5.10
N TYR A 36 -4.43 34.55 -4.45
CA TYR A 36 -2.99 34.30 -4.45
C TYR A 36 -2.65 32.95 -3.82
N ALA A 37 -3.27 32.61 -2.68
CA ALA A 37 -3.08 31.31 -2.04
C ALA A 37 -3.50 30.14 -2.94
N LEU A 38 -4.61 30.26 -3.66
CA LEU A 38 -5.06 29.26 -4.63
C LEU A 38 -4.09 29.12 -5.79
N LEU A 39 -3.54 30.22 -6.30
CA LEU A 39 -2.56 30.21 -7.38
C LEU A 39 -1.27 29.49 -6.95
N VAL A 40 -0.74 29.84 -5.77
CA VAL A 40 0.45 29.20 -5.20
C VAL A 40 0.19 27.72 -4.93
N ALA A 41 -0.96 27.36 -4.35
CA ALA A 41 -1.32 25.97 -4.09
C ALA A 41 -1.47 25.15 -5.39
N SER A 42 -2.00 25.77 -6.44
CA SER A 42 -2.13 25.15 -7.76
C SER A 42 -0.77 24.87 -8.39
N MET A 43 0.14 25.86 -8.38
CA MET A 43 1.51 25.68 -8.87
C MET A 43 2.26 24.60 -8.07
N ALA A 44 2.16 24.63 -6.75
CA ALA A 44 2.77 23.63 -5.87
C ALA A 44 2.24 22.22 -6.15
N SER A 45 0.93 22.07 -6.36
CA SER A 45 0.29 20.79 -6.71
C SER A 45 0.83 20.22 -8.03
N VAL A 46 1.01 21.06 -9.05
CA VAL A 46 1.57 20.64 -10.34
C VAL A 46 3.01 20.16 -10.19
N VAL A 47 3.87 20.92 -9.51
CA VAL A 47 5.28 20.54 -9.27
C VAL A 47 5.35 19.22 -8.49
N TRP A 48 4.56 19.09 -7.42
CA TRP A 48 4.46 17.87 -6.62
C TRP A 48 4.06 16.66 -7.46
N PHE A 49 3.02 16.80 -8.30
CA PHE A 49 2.54 15.74 -9.16
C PHE A 49 3.65 15.18 -10.06
N PHE A 50 4.40 16.04 -10.75
CA PHE A 50 5.46 15.60 -11.66
C PHE A 50 6.64 14.95 -10.93
N GLN A 51 7.04 15.50 -9.78
CA GLN A 51 8.15 14.96 -8.99
C GLN A 51 7.81 13.57 -8.43
N ILE A 52 6.62 13.42 -7.83
CA ILE A 52 6.20 12.13 -7.26
C ILE A 52 5.92 11.11 -8.37
N ARG A 53 5.30 11.51 -9.48
CA ARG A 53 5.08 10.64 -10.64
C ARG A 53 6.37 10.00 -11.13
N ARG A 54 7.45 10.79 -11.28
CA ARG A 54 8.75 10.26 -11.72
C ARG A 54 9.26 9.19 -10.75
N THR A 55 9.20 9.45 -9.45
CA THR A 55 9.65 8.51 -8.42
C THR A 55 8.83 7.22 -8.43
N MET A 56 7.50 7.30 -8.56
CA MET A 56 6.62 6.12 -8.63
C MET A 56 6.94 5.24 -9.84
N ILE A 57 7.11 5.86 -11.02
CA ILE A 57 7.46 5.13 -12.26
C ILE A 57 8.83 4.46 -12.12
N MET A 58 9.82 5.16 -11.57
CA MET A 58 11.15 4.60 -11.35
C MET A 58 11.12 3.41 -10.39
N ARG A 59 10.34 3.48 -9.31
CA ARG A 59 10.14 2.36 -8.37
C ARG A 59 9.46 1.17 -9.05
N MET A 60 8.38 1.40 -9.81
CA MET A 60 7.71 0.32 -10.55
C MET A 60 8.68 -0.38 -11.50
N ARG A 61 9.45 0.38 -12.28
CA ARG A 61 10.45 -0.17 -13.20
C ARG A 61 11.52 -0.98 -12.47
N ALA A 62 12.03 -0.47 -11.35
CA ALA A 62 13.01 -1.18 -10.55
C ALA A 62 12.46 -2.49 -9.97
N VAL A 63 11.23 -2.47 -9.43
CA VAL A 63 10.53 -3.67 -8.93
C VAL A 63 10.33 -4.68 -10.05
N VAL A 64 9.87 -4.25 -11.24
CA VAL A 64 9.70 -5.12 -12.41
C VAL A 64 11.04 -5.74 -12.83
N GLY A 65 12.10 -4.94 -12.93
CA GLY A 65 13.43 -5.45 -13.29
C GLY A 65 13.93 -6.51 -12.31
N ILE A 66 13.83 -6.26 -11.00
CA ILE A 66 14.22 -7.23 -9.97
C ILE A 66 13.38 -8.51 -10.06
N LEU A 67 12.06 -8.40 -10.29
CA LEU A 67 11.17 -9.54 -10.44
C LEU A 67 11.52 -10.36 -11.69
N GLU A 68 11.72 -9.72 -12.85
CA GLU A 68 12.07 -10.39 -14.10
C GLU A 68 13.45 -11.08 -14.00
N ASP A 69 14.45 -10.40 -13.45
CA ASP A 69 15.80 -10.94 -13.24
C ASP A 69 15.81 -12.19 -12.36
N THR A 70 14.99 -12.17 -11.30
CA THR A 70 14.97 -13.23 -10.29
C THR A 70 14.10 -14.40 -10.72
N LEU A 71 12.90 -14.14 -11.25
CA LEU A 71 11.94 -15.19 -11.62
C LEU A 71 12.23 -15.78 -13.00
N LYS A 72 12.88 -15.02 -13.90
CA LYS A 72 13.19 -15.41 -15.28
C LYS A 72 11.98 -16.05 -15.98
N PRO A 73 10.86 -15.32 -16.12
CA PRO A 73 9.64 -15.86 -16.71
C PRO A 73 9.82 -16.16 -18.19
N ARG A 74 9.17 -17.21 -18.67
CA ARG A 74 9.12 -17.56 -20.10
C ARG A 74 8.18 -16.63 -20.86
N ASP A 75 7.07 -16.26 -20.22
CA ASP A 75 6.03 -15.41 -20.77
C ASP A 75 5.47 -14.50 -19.68
N LYS A 76 5.09 -13.28 -20.04
CA LYS A 76 4.74 -12.20 -19.12
C LYS A 76 3.52 -11.42 -19.62
N GLU A 77 2.52 -11.32 -18.75
CA GLU A 77 1.32 -10.53 -18.97
C GLU A 77 1.23 -9.44 -17.90
N TYR A 78 1.03 -8.19 -18.29
CA TYR A 78 0.89 -7.05 -17.38
C TYR A 78 -0.46 -6.38 -17.54
N THR A 79 -1.08 -6.08 -16.41
CA THR A 79 -2.28 -5.24 -16.33
C THR A 79 -1.98 -4.06 -15.41
N LEU A 80 -2.05 -2.84 -15.94
CA LEU A 80 -1.85 -1.63 -15.15
C LEU A 80 -3.08 -1.35 -14.27
N LEU A 81 -2.83 -1.05 -13.00
CA LEU A 81 -3.87 -0.65 -12.06
C LEU A 81 -3.81 0.87 -11.94
N GLY A 82 -4.62 1.57 -12.72
CA GLY A 82 -4.78 3.03 -12.61
C GLY A 82 -3.49 3.84 -12.80
N TYR A 83 -2.75 3.57 -13.89
CA TYR A 83 -1.51 4.22 -14.34
C TYR A 83 -0.34 4.23 -13.33
N LEU A 84 -0.50 4.87 -12.17
CA LEU A 84 0.52 4.98 -11.10
C LEU A 84 0.18 4.18 -9.84
N VAL A 85 -1.01 3.61 -9.71
CA VAL A 85 -1.41 2.89 -8.48
C VAL A 85 -0.75 1.51 -8.40
N GLY A 86 -0.29 0.95 -9.52
CA GLY A 86 0.51 -0.27 -9.53
C GLY A 86 0.26 -1.13 -10.76
N PHE A 87 0.57 -2.42 -10.64
CA PHE A 87 0.35 -3.38 -11.70
C PHE A 87 0.04 -4.77 -11.14
N ARG A 88 -0.69 -5.54 -11.93
CA ARG A 88 -0.78 -6.98 -11.80
C ARG A 88 0.08 -7.61 -12.90
N ALA A 89 0.90 -8.58 -12.54
CA ALA A 89 1.66 -9.37 -13.50
C ALA A 89 1.34 -10.85 -13.35
N VAL A 90 1.26 -11.54 -14.48
CA VAL A 90 1.14 -12.99 -14.56
C VAL A 90 2.34 -13.52 -15.32
N TYR A 91 3.20 -14.24 -14.62
CA TYR A 91 4.43 -14.82 -15.16
C TYR A 91 4.24 -16.32 -15.33
N ARG A 92 4.49 -16.83 -16.53
CA ARG A 92 4.59 -18.27 -16.77
C ARG A 92 6.03 -18.69 -16.52
N LEU A 93 6.20 -19.66 -15.63
CA LEU A 93 7.51 -20.15 -15.22
C LEU A 93 7.76 -21.51 -15.87
N ASP A 94 8.92 -21.68 -16.50
CA ASP A 94 9.37 -22.96 -17.05
C ASP A 94 10.35 -23.61 -16.06
N LYS A 95 9.81 -24.00 -14.91
CA LYS A 95 10.57 -24.60 -13.80
C LYS A 95 9.89 -25.91 -13.39
N PRO A 96 10.65 -26.96 -13.05
CA PRO A 96 10.06 -28.25 -12.67
C PRO A 96 9.19 -28.18 -11.41
N TRP A 97 9.44 -27.19 -10.55
CA TRP A 97 8.79 -27.05 -9.26
C TRP A 97 7.70 -25.94 -9.21
N ALA A 98 7.64 -25.04 -10.20
CA ALA A 98 6.63 -23.98 -10.28
C ALA A 98 6.22 -23.65 -11.71
N THR A 99 4.92 -23.42 -11.90
CA THR A 99 4.31 -23.21 -13.23
C THR A 99 3.94 -21.76 -13.51
N ARG A 100 3.54 -21.02 -12.46
CA ARG A 100 3.03 -19.66 -12.62
C ARG A 100 3.32 -18.82 -11.38
N ALA A 101 3.65 -17.55 -11.59
CA ALA A 101 3.70 -16.54 -10.54
C ALA A 101 2.68 -15.45 -10.82
N TRP A 102 1.79 -15.17 -9.86
CA TRP A 102 0.96 -13.97 -9.87
C TRP A 102 1.59 -12.94 -8.96
N ILE A 103 1.78 -11.74 -9.49
CA ILE A 103 2.36 -10.64 -8.75
C ILE A 103 1.36 -9.49 -8.78
N LEU A 104 1.13 -8.88 -7.63
CA LEU A 104 0.34 -7.68 -7.49
C LEU A 104 1.17 -6.67 -6.72
N TYR A 105 1.60 -5.61 -7.40
CA TYR A 105 2.25 -4.47 -6.78
C TYR A 105 1.26 -3.32 -6.73
N THR A 106 1.08 -2.74 -5.54
CA THR A 106 0.19 -1.61 -5.31
C THR A 106 0.89 -0.55 -4.48
N MET A 107 0.70 0.70 -4.86
CA MET A 107 1.19 1.89 -4.18
C MET A 107 0.01 2.80 -3.84
N PRO A 108 0.05 3.51 -2.70
CA PRO A 108 -0.93 4.56 -2.42
C PRO A 108 -0.81 5.69 -3.46
N PRO A 109 -1.91 6.37 -3.82
CA PRO A 109 -1.90 7.45 -4.82
C PRO A 109 -1.27 8.75 -4.26
N GLY A 110 0.02 8.71 -3.96
CA GLY A 110 0.76 9.83 -3.36
C GLY A 110 0.99 11.03 -4.29
N HIS A 111 0.70 10.89 -5.59
CA HIS A 111 0.82 11.96 -6.57
C HIS A 111 -0.27 13.05 -6.40
N ILE A 112 -1.35 12.75 -5.68
CA ILE A 112 -2.41 13.70 -5.37
C ILE A 112 -2.08 14.37 -4.04
N LEU A 113 -1.58 15.61 -4.08
CA LEU A 113 -1.13 16.36 -2.89
C LEU A 113 -2.20 16.42 -1.80
N PHE A 114 -3.43 16.76 -2.16
CA PHE A 114 -4.55 16.88 -1.23
C PHE A 114 -5.06 15.54 -0.67
N TYR A 115 -4.62 14.42 -1.24
CA TYR A 115 -4.97 13.08 -0.74
C TYR A 115 -3.98 12.56 0.33
N LEU A 116 -2.85 13.25 0.53
CA LEU A 116 -1.82 12.85 1.50
C LEU A 116 -2.35 12.70 2.95
N PRO A 117 -3.21 13.59 3.48
CA PRO A 117 -3.74 13.42 4.84
C PRO A 117 -4.47 12.09 5.03
N ILE A 118 -5.22 11.66 3.99
CA ILE A 118 -5.96 10.40 4.00
C ILE A 118 -5.00 9.19 3.98
N ILE A 119 -3.91 9.28 3.18
CA ILE A 119 -2.87 8.24 3.13
C ILE A 119 -2.20 8.06 4.49
N LEU A 120 -1.82 9.18 5.12
CA LEU A 120 -1.15 9.19 6.43
C LEU A 120 -2.07 8.64 7.52
N LEU A 121 -3.33 9.08 7.55
CA LEU A 121 -4.33 8.63 8.52
C LEU A 121 -4.59 7.11 8.40
N GLN A 122 -4.66 6.60 7.17
CA GLN A 122 -4.88 5.17 6.92
C GLN A 122 -3.59 4.33 6.98
N ARG A 123 -2.43 4.96 7.21
CA ARG A 123 -1.10 4.32 7.20
C ARG A 123 -0.89 3.43 5.97
N ARG A 124 -1.40 3.86 4.80
CA ARG A 124 -1.26 3.08 3.57
C ARG A 124 0.20 3.10 3.14
N ARG A 125 0.77 1.92 3.00
CA ARG A 125 2.11 1.72 2.44
C ARG A 125 2.01 0.83 1.21
N ASP A 126 3.04 0.89 0.39
CA ASP A 126 3.27 0.00 -0.72
C ASP A 126 3.08 -1.46 -0.29
N ARG A 127 2.54 -2.27 -1.20
CA ARG A 127 2.30 -3.68 -0.98
C ARG A 127 2.68 -4.45 -2.23
N LEU A 128 3.55 -5.44 -2.03
CA LEU A 128 3.89 -6.43 -3.03
C LEU A 128 3.34 -7.77 -2.57
N GLU A 129 2.48 -8.35 -3.39
CA GLU A 129 1.95 -9.70 -3.22
C GLU A 129 2.52 -10.59 -4.31
N ILE A 130 3.06 -11.74 -3.93
CA ILE A 130 3.62 -12.73 -4.84
C ILE A 130 2.99 -14.07 -4.49
N THR A 131 2.34 -14.69 -5.47
CA THR A 131 1.77 -16.02 -5.37
C THR A 131 2.45 -16.94 -6.37
N LEU A 132 3.14 -17.97 -5.90
CA LEU A 132 3.76 -19.00 -6.73
C LEU A 132 2.86 -20.24 -6.74
N ARG A 133 2.50 -20.71 -7.94
CA ARG A 133 1.85 -22.02 -8.13
C ARG A 133 2.91 -23.11 -8.25
N LEU A 134 2.92 -24.01 -7.29
CA LEU A 134 3.82 -25.15 -7.21
C LEU A 134 3.24 -26.35 -7.97
N THR A 135 4.11 -27.23 -8.45
CA THR A 135 3.72 -28.46 -9.16
C THR A 135 3.33 -29.58 -8.20
N ALA A 136 4.12 -29.76 -7.15
CA ALA A 136 3.92 -30.77 -6.11
C ALA A 136 2.84 -30.37 -5.10
N PRO A 137 2.20 -31.37 -4.43
CA PRO A 137 1.34 -31.13 -3.27
C PRO A 137 2.15 -30.54 -2.11
N LEU A 138 1.47 -29.79 -1.24
CA LEU A 138 2.06 -29.15 -0.08
C LEU A 138 1.69 -29.93 1.20
N PRO A 139 2.48 -29.83 2.27
CA PRO A 139 2.26 -30.60 3.51
C PRO A 139 1.01 -30.17 4.30
N GLY A 140 0.26 -29.17 3.82
CA GLY A 140 -0.96 -28.68 4.43
C GLY A 140 -1.22 -27.21 4.16
N GLU A 141 -2.09 -26.63 4.99
CA GLU A 141 -2.52 -25.24 4.93
C GLU A 141 -1.95 -24.48 6.14
N ALA A 142 -1.29 -23.35 5.90
CA ALA A 142 -0.75 -22.49 6.95
C ALA A 142 -0.78 -21.02 6.52
N HIS A 143 -1.36 -20.15 7.35
CA HIS A 143 -1.49 -18.71 7.12
C HIS A 143 -0.89 -17.96 8.31
N ILE A 144 0.21 -17.26 8.09
CA ILE A 144 0.82 -16.37 9.08
C ILE A 144 0.59 -14.94 8.63
N TYR A 145 0.01 -14.09 9.49
CA TYR A 145 -0.29 -12.71 9.13
C TYR A 145 -0.17 -11.73 10.29
N ASP A 146 0.09 -10.47 9.97
CA ASP A 146 0.07 -9.37 10.95
C ASP A 146 -1.40 -8.98 11.26
N PRO A 147 -1.87 -9.15 12.52
CA PRO A 147 -3.24 -8.84 12.90
C PRO A 147 -3.58 -7.34 12.86
N ARG A 148 -2.57 -6.45 12.82
CA ARG A 148 -2.75 -4.99 12.74
C ARG A 148 -3.15 -4.53 11.35
N ASP A 149 -2.86 -5.32 10.31
CA ASP A 149 -3.27 -5.02 8.95
C ASP A 149 -4.72 -5.48 8.69
N ARG A 150 -5.64 -4.51 8.74
CA ARG A 150 -7.08 -4.75 8.50
C ARG A 150 -7.38 -5.36 7.14
N ALA A 151 -6.63 -5.00 6.09
CA ALA A 151 -6.86 -5.52 4.74
C ALA A 151 -6.43 -6.99 4.67
N VAL A 152 -5.26 -7.31 5.21
CA VAL A 152 -4.76 -8.68 5.29
C VAL A 152 -5.68 -9.56 6.12
N ARG A 153 -6.17 -9.08 7.27
CA ARG A 153 -7.10 -9.84 8.12
C ARG A 153 -8.38 -10.22 7.37
N ARG A 154 -8.94 -9.31 6.58
CA ARG A 154 -10.13 -9.59 5.74
C ARG A 154 -9.83 -10.61 4.65
N LEU A 155 -8.65 -10.53 4.02
CA LEU A 155 -8.22 -11.49 3.01
C LEU A 155 -8.02 -12.89 3.59
N VAL A 156 -7.34 -13.00 4.73
CA VAL A 156 -7.15 -14.29 5.42
C VAL A 156 -8.50 -14.89 5.81
N ALA A 157 -9.40 -14.10 6.40
CA ALA A 157 -10.74 -14.59 6.77
C ALA A 157 -11.53 -15.13 5.56
N LYS A 158 -11.37 -14.52 4.38
CA LYS A 158 -11.97 -15.00 3.13
C LYS A 158 -11.30 -16.28 2.63
N ASP A 159 -9.97 -16.34 2.67
CA ASP A 159 -9.23 -17.52 2.20
C ASP A 159 -9.47 -18.74 3.10
N THR A 160 -9.62 -18.53 4.40
CA THR A 160 -9.85 -19.60 5.38
C THR A 160 -11.33 -19.92 5.59
N ALA A 161 -12.25 -19.33 4.82
CA ALA A 161 -13.69 -19.49 5.07
C ALA A 161 -14.14 -20.95 4.95
N GLU A 162 -13.59 -21.69 3.98
CA GLU A 162 -13.90 -23.11 3.72
C GLU A 162 -13.12 -24.08 4.61
N SER A 163 -12.05 -23.62 5.25
CA SER A 163 -11.13 -24.44 6.06
C SER A 163 -11.18 -24.11 7.54
N ARG A 164 -12.06 -23.18 7.95
CA ARG A 164 -12.07 -22.58 9.28
C ARG A 164 -12.16 -23.60 10.43
N GLU A 165 -12.96 -24.65 10.26
CA GLU A 165 -13.22 -25.66 11.31
C GLU A 165 -12.02 -26.56 11.60
N ARG A 166 -11.12 -26.71 10.62
CA ARG A 166 -9.96 -27.61 10.68
C ARG A 166 -8.65 -26.87 10.95
N LEU A 167 -8.67 -25.54 10.97
CA LEU A 167 -7.49 -24.71 11.23
C LEU A 167 -7.36 -24.43 12.73
N ARG A 168 -6.17 -24.72 13.27
CA ARG A 168 -5.76 -24.32 14.61
C ARG A 168 -5.19 -22.90 14.56
N GLN A 169 -5.39 -22.14 15.63
CA GLN A 169 -4.81 -20.81 15.78
C GLN A 169 -3.65 -20.83 16.80
N ARG A 170 -2.55 -20.16 16.49
CA ARG A 170 -1.41 -19.93 17.40
C ARG A 170 -0.92 -18.50 17.25
N GLU A 171 -0.61 -17.84 18.36
CA GLU A 171 0.11 -16.56 18.31
C GLU A 171 1.62 -16.83 18.20
N LEU A 172 2.28 -16.12 17.28
CA LEU A 172 3.72 -16.21 17.07
C LEU A 172 4.35 -14.85 17.39
N MET A 173 5.49 -14.87 18.08
CA MET A 173 6.29 -13.67 18.35
C MET A 173 7.56 -13.72 17.50
N MET A 174 7.67 -12.83 16.51
CA MET A 174 8.81 -12.76 15.59
C MET A 174 9.31 -11.31 15.50
N LYS A 175 10.62 -11.09 15.71
CA LYS A 175 11.24 -9.75 15.76
C LYS A 175 10.46 -8.74 16.62
N SER A 176 10.03 -9.16 17.81
CA SER A 176 9.25 -8.34 18.76
C SER A 176 7.89 -7.86 18.21
N ARG A 177 7.37 -8.50 17.16
CA ARG A 177 6.03 -8.28 16.61
C ARG A 177 5.19 -9.54 16.75
N ARG A 178 3.91 -9.35 17.04
CA ARG A 178 2.93 -10.42 17.15
C ARG A 178 2.34 -10.74 15.78
N TYR A 179 2.35 -12.01 15.43
CA TYR A 179 1.69 -12.57 14.25
C TYR A 179 0.66 -13.60 14.69
N ILE A 180 -0.39 -13.80 13.89
CA ILE A 180 -1.34 -14.89 14.08
C ILE A 180 -1.08 -15.93 13.00
N ALA A 181 -0.95 -17.18 13.42
CA ALA A 181 -0.86 -18.34 12.56
C ALA A 181 -2.17 -19.15 12.60
N LEU A 182 -2.73 -19.45 11.43
CA LEU A 182 -3.82 -20.40 11.24
C LEU A 182 -3.29 -21.58 10.43
N TYR A 183 -3.37 -22.81 10.93
CA TYR A 183 -2.70 -23.95 10.28
C TYR A 183 -3.44 -25.27 10.46
N SER A 184 -3.33 -26.16 9.48
CA SER A 184 -3.92 -27.51 9.52
C SER A 184 -2.96 -28.57 10.07
N GLY A 185 -1.65 -28.36 9.96
CA GLY A 185 -0.61 -29.31 10.40
C GLY A 185 0.68 -28.62 10.83
N GLU A 186 1.42 -29.23 11.77
CA GLU A 186 2.65 -28.66 12.33
C GLU A 186 3.76 -28.52 11.28
N GLU A 187 3.83 -29.42 10.29
CA GLU A 187 4.83 -29.34 9.23
C GLU A 187 4.63 -28.10 8.34
N ALA A 188 3.37 -27.82 7.95
CA ALA A 188 3.02 -26.64 7.17
C ALA A 188 3.30 -25.36 7.96
N LEU A 189 2.98 -25.35 9.26
CA LEU A 189 3.30 -24.24 10.15
C LEU A 189 4.80 -24.00 10.24
N ALA A 190 5.60 -25.03 10.52
CA ALA A 190 7.04 -24.92 10.66
C ALA A 190 7.71 -24.40 9.38
N LYS A 191 7.25 -24.85 8.21
CA LYS A 191 7.73 -24.37 6.91
C LYS A 191 7.34 -22.90 6.66
N ALA A 192 6.10 -22.52 6.95
CA ALA A 192 5.63 -21.13 6.81
C ALA A 192 6.35 -20.19 7.78
N GLU A 193 6.55 -20.63 9.03
CA GLU A 193 7.23 -19.87 10.08
C GLU A 193 8.70 -19.66 9.73
N LYS A 194 9.39 -20.70 9.27
CA LYS A 194 10.79 -20.59 8.82
C LYS A 194 10.95 -19.59 7.68
N LEU A 195 10.05 -19.62 6.68
CA LEU A 195 10.04 -18.63 5.61
C LEU A 195 9.78 -17.21 6.16
N ALA A 196 8.82 -17.05 7.07
CA ALA A 196 8.51 -15.77 7.69
C ALA A 196 9.71 -15.21 8.47
N GLN A 197 10.37 -16.04 9.27
CA GLN A 197 11.56 -15.68 10.04
C GLN A 197 12.73 -15.28 9.12
N ASP A 198 12.99 -16.06 8.06
CA ASP A 198 14.05 -15.74 7.09
C ASP A 198 13.77 -14.41 6.36
N LEU A 199 12.52 -14.15 5.96
CA LEU A 199 12.15 -12.88 5.34
C LEU A 199 12.30 -11.70 6.30
N LEU A 200 11.87 -11.87 7.55
CA LEU A 200 12.05 -10.88 8.59
C LEU A 200 13.53 -10.62 8.84
N ALA A 201 14.38 -11.66 8.89
CA ALA A 201 15.82 -11.56 9.09
C ALA A 201 16.49 -10.65 8.04
N ARG A 202 16.01 -10.68 6.79
CA ARG A 202 16.43 -9.80 5.68
C ARG A 202 15.93 -8.35 5.77
N GLY A 203 15.32 -7.97 6.89
CA GLY A 203 14.84 -6.59 7.13
C GLY A 203 13.59 -6.24 6.33
N VAL A 204 12.86 -7.23 5.83
CA VAL A 204 11.61 -7.01 5.08
C VAL A 204 10.45 -6.83 6.05
N ASP A 205 9.57 -5.87 5.77
CA ASP A 205 8.31 -5.68 6.50
C ASP A 205 7.26 -6.69 6.00
N LEU A 206 7.22 -7.85 6.65
CA LEU A 206 6.35 -8.97 6.29
C LEU A 206 4.92 -8.74 6.81
N ARG A 207 3.93 -8.86 5.92
CA ARG A 207 2.50 -8.75 6.25
C ARG A 207 1.80 -10.10 6.31
N ARG A 208 2.09 -11.00 5.37
CA ARG A 208 1.44 -12.31 5.26
C ARG A 208 2.33 -13.34 4.57
N VAL A 209 2.32 -14.57 5.08
CA VAL A 209 2.77 -15.78 4.39
C VAL A 209 1.61 -16.76 4.38
N THR A 210 1.38 -17.42 3.27
CA THR A 210 0.36 -18.47 3.15
C THR A 210 0.88 -19.61 2.32
N ILE A 211 0.75 -20.82 2.87
CA ILE A 211 0.92 -22.09 2.19
C ILE A 211 -0.47 -22.68 2.08
N ASP A 212 -0.94 -22.94 0.87
CA ASP A 212 -2.27 -23.49 0.60
C ASP A 212 -2.13 -24.70 -0.33
N ASP A 213 -2.29 -25.89 0.23
CA ASP A 213 -2.23 -27.15 -0.51
C ASP A 213 -3.35 -27.30 -1.54
N ARG A 214 -4.58 -26.87 -1.24
CA ARG A 214 -5.71 -26.97 -2.18
C ARG A 214 -5.42 -26.20 -3.46
N ARG A 215 -4.82 -25.01 -3.34
CA ARG A 215 -4.44 -24.17 -4.48
C ARG A 215 -3.02 -24.46 -4.99
N ARG A 216 -2.28 -25.36 -4.34
CA ARG A 216 -0.83 -25.60 -4.51
C ARG A 216 -0.05 -24.30 -4.63
N ALA A 217 -0.33 -23.38 -3.70
CA ALA A 217 0.13 -22.01 -3.80
C ALA A 217 0.92 -21.59 -2.56
N LEU A 218 2.08 -20.97 -2.80
CA LEU A 218 2.80 -20.19 -1.81
C LEU A 218 2.52 -18.71 -2.07
N HIS A 219 1.89 -18.03 -1.14
CA HIS A 219 1.60 -16.59 -1.22
C HIS A 219 2.38 -15.82 -0.15
N VAL A 220 3.03 -14.74 -0.56
CA VAL A 220 3.79 -13.85 0.31
C VAL A 220 3.36 -12.41 0.04
N SER A 221 3.01 -11.68 1.10
CA SER A 221 2.73 -10.25 1.05
C SER A 221 3.68 -9.49 1.97
N LEU A 222 4.35 -8.48 1.40
CA LEU A 222 5.35 -7.66 2.08
C LEU A 222 5.30 -6.21 1.62
N VAL A 223 5.93 -5.31 2.36
CA VAL A 223 6.24 -3.95 1.87
C VAL A 223 7.57 -4.02 1.10
N PRO A 224 7.60 -3.68 -0.19
CA PRO A 224 8.82 -3.78 -0.97
C PRO A 224 9.80 -2.67 -0.58
N SER A 225 11.03 -3.05 -0.28
CA SER A 225 12.19 -2.16 -0.21
C SER A 225 13.15 -2.54 -1.33
N LEU A 226 13.56 -1.60 -2.18
CA LEU A 226 14.41 -1.88 -3.34
C LEU A 226 15.76 -2.50 -2.95
N GLU A 227 16.27 -2.15 -1.77
CA GLU A 227 17.54 -2.66 -1.24
C GLU A 227 17.48 -4.16 -0.95
N ASN A 228 16.38 -4.62 -0.33
CA ASN A 228 16.27 -5.99 0.19
C ASN A 228 15.35 -6.88 -0.67
N LEU A 229 14.69 -6.31 -1.70
CA LEU A 229 13.68 -7.03 -2.49
C LEU A 229 14.28 -8.23 -3.23
N ARG A 230 15.48 -8.10 -3.79
CA ARG A 230 16.16 -9.21 -4.50
C ARG A 230 16.39 -10.39 -3.54
N GLU A 231 17.01 -10.13 -2.38
CA GLU A 231 17.27 -11.16 -1.38
C GLU A 231 15.98 -11.77 -0.81
N ALA A 232 14.94 -10.96 -0.64
CA ALA A 232 13.63 -11.42 -0.21
C ALA A 232 13.03 -12.41 -1.23
N LEU A 233 13.05 -12.06 -2.52
CA LEU A 233 12.55 -12.92 -3.59
C LEU A 233 13.35 -14.21 -3.70
N GLU A 234 14.67 -14.15 -3.62
CA GLU A 234 15.52 -15.34 -3.61
C GLU A 234 15.21 -16.26 -2.42
N THR A 235 14.91 -15.67 -1.26
CA THR A 235 14.48 -16.41 -0.06
C THR A 235 13.14 -17.11 -0.32
N VAL A 236 12.15 -16.41 -0.86
CA VAL A 236 10.85 -17.01 -1.25
C VAL A 236 11.07 -18.15 -2.25
N TYR A 237 11.90 -17.92 -3.27
CA TYR A 237 12.18 -18.89 -4.33
C TYR A 237 12.85 -20.16 -3.79
N ARG A 238 13.82 -20.01 -2.88
CA ARG A 238 14.51 -21.13 -2.22
C ARG A 238 13.55 -21.98 -1.38
N HIS A 239 12.66 -21.33 -0.63
CA HIS A 239 11.64 -22.04 0.16
C HIS A 239 10.59 -22.69 -0.71
N ALA A 240 10.13 -22.00 -1.77
CA ALA A 240 9.19 -22.56 -2.74
C ALA A 240 9.73 -23.84 -3.40
N ARG A 241 11.02 -23.86 -3.76
CA ARG A 241 11.68 -25.05 -4.30
C ARG A 241 11.72 -26.20 -3.29
N ARG A 242 11.98 -25.93 -2.01
CA ARG A 242 11.97 -26.95 -0.92
C ARG A 242 10.59 -27.46 -0.57
N LEU A 243 9.56 -26.64 -0.78
CA LEU A 243 8.17 -27.04 -0.60
C LEU A 243 7.69 -27.99 -1.70
N ALA A 244 8.30 -27.89 -2.89
CA ALA A 244 7.92 -28.65 -4.07
C ALA A 244 8.85 -29.84 -4.37
N SER A 245 9.85 -30.08 -3.53
CA SER A 245 10.75 -31.24 -3.56
C SER A 245 10.29 -32.28 -2.54
#